data_AF-A0A378MYE5-F1
#
_entry.id   AF-A0A378MYE5-F1
#
_cell.length_a   1.000
_cell.length_b   1.000
_cell.length_c   1.000
_cell.angle_alpha   90.00
_cell.angle_beta   90.00
_cell.angle_gamma   90.00
#
_symmetry.space_group_name_H-M   'P 1'
#
loop_
_entity.id
_entity.type
_entity.pdbx_description
1 polymer ?
#
loop_
_entity_poly.entity_id
_entity_poly.type
_entity_poly.pdbx_seq_one_letter_code
_entity_poly.pdbx_strand_id
1 'polypeptide(L)'
;MFEYFLSLSPIWQAFLAGLFTWGCTIFGSSFVYFFKSVNRKLLDSMMGFAAGVMIAASFWSLLAPSLEYAEADYGSLAWLPAAIGFLAGGAFIRLIDYVVPHLHLSKPIEQAEGNDQLKQGLSKSTLLFLAITIHNIPEGLAIGVAFGALATQVSGVDASIMGAIGLAIGIGLQNIPKARHLYCQFEAKGIVGRKHFGMALCQQWLSLLRR
;
A
#
# COMPACT_ATOMS: atom_id res chain seq x y z
N MET A 1 20.44 -16.33 7.85
CA MET A 1 19.67 -15.08 7.65
C MET A 1 18.18 -15.35 7.65
N PHE A 2 17.68 -16.27 6.81
CA PHE A 2 16.27 -16.66 6.80
C PHE A 2 15.79 -17.25 8.14
N GLU A 3 16.52 -18.21 8.71
CA GLU A 3 16.22 -18.77 10.04
C GLU A 3 16.15 -17.72 11.16
N TYR A 4 16.97 -16.68 11.07
CA TYR A 4 16.93 -15.56 12.03
C TYR A 4 15.67 -14.73 11.87
N PHE A 5 15.17 -14.53 10.64
CA PHE A 5 13.91 -13.85 10.42
C PHE A 5 12.73 -14.65 10.96
N LEU A 6 12.73 -15.97 10.79
CA LEU A 6 11.69 -16.86 11.31
C LEU A 6 11.62 -16.86 12.84
N SER A 7 12.75 -16.65 13.53
CA SER A 7 12.77 -16.59 14.99
C SER A 7 12.33 -15.24 15.59
N LEU A 8 12.12 -14.22 14.76
CA LEU A 8 11.61 -12.93 15.22
C LEU A 8 10.12 -13.01 15.55
N SER A 9 9.67 -12.17 16.50
CA SER A 9 8.24 -12.00 16.74
C SER A 9 7.53 -11.50 15.47
N PRO A 10 6.25 -11.85 15.25
CA PRO A 10 5.49 -11.39 14.09
C PRO A 10 5.45 -9.85 13.91
N ILE A 11 5.53 -9.08 15.00
CA ILE A 11 5.63 -7.61 14.96
C ILE A 11 6.91 -7.17 14.24
N TRP A 12 8.05 -7.76 14.62
CA TRP A 12 9.35 -7.47 13.99
C TRP A 12 9.40 -7.95 12.54
N GLN A 13 8.78 -9.09 12.23
CA GLN A 13 8.64 -9.54 10.84
C GLN A 13 7.82 -8.56 9.99
N ALA A 14 6.67 -8.12 10.50
CA ALA A 14 5.81 -7.12 9.85
C ALA A 14 6.51 -5.75 9.70
N PHE A 15 7.36 -5.39 10.66
CA PHE A 15 8.16 -4.16 10.61
C PHE A 15 9.25 -4.25 9.54
N LEU A 16 10.02 -5.33 9.52
CA LEU A 16 11.06 -5.55 8.50
C LEU A 16 10.47 -5.68 7.09
N ALA A 17 9.34 -6.36 6.94
CA ALA A 17 8.59 -6.40 5.68
C ALA A 17 8.12 -5.00 5.27
N GLY A 18 7.64 -4.20 6.22
CA GLY A 18 7.32 -2.79 6.01
C GLY A 18 8.52 -1.98 5.51
N LEU A 19 9.68 -2.10 6.17
CA LEU A 19 10.92 -1.46 5.75
C LEU A 19 11.40 -1.92 4.37
N PHE A 20 11.22 -3.20 4.04
CA PHE A 20 11.51 -3.72 2.71
C PHE A 20 10.65 -3.01 1.64
N THR A 21 9.33 -2.96 1.83
CA THR A 21 8.44 -2.27 0.86
C THR A 21 8.71 -0.77 0.77
N TRP A 22 9.12 -0.14 1.87
CA TRP A 22 9.61 1.23 1.87
C TRP A 22 10.89 1.37 1.04
N GLY A 23 11.87 0.49 1.25
CA GLY A 23 13.11 0.44 0.48
C GLY A 23 12.85 0.30 -1.02
N CYS A 24 11.90 -0.55 -1.42
CA CYS A 24 11.47 -0.67 -2.82
C CYS A 24 10.88 0.64 -3.38
N THR A 25 10.10 1.36 -2.58
CA THR A 25 9.54 2.67 -2.97
C THR A 25 10.65 3.70 -3.18
N ILE A 26 11.62 3.77 -2.26
CA ILE A 26 12.81 4.63 -2.41
C ILE A 26 13.57 4.27 -3.68
N PHE A 27 13.84 2.98 -3.87
CA PHE A 27 14.55 2.49 -5.03
C PHE A 27 13.83 2.88 -6.33
N GLY A 28 12.51 2.66 -6.40
CA GLY A 28 11.66 3.08 -7.52
C GLY A 28 11.72 4.58 -7.81
N SER A 29 11.64 5.41 -6.78
CA SER A 29 11.74 6.87 -6.92
C SER A 29 13.12 7.35 -7.37
N SER A 30 14.19 6.65 -6.98
CA SER A 30 15.57 7.01 -7.32
C SER A 30 15.85 6.92 -8.83
N PHE A 31 15.13 6.06 -9.56
CA PHE A 31 15.28 5.93 -11.01
C PHE A 31 15.03 7.24 -11.75
N VAL A 32 14.24 8.17 -11.20
CA VAL A 32 13.98 9.49 -11.79
C VAL A 32 15.26 10.28 -12.05
N TYR A 33 16.28 10.09 -11.22
CA TYR A 33 17.57 10.75 -11.41
C TYR A 33 18.39 10.18 -12.58
N PHE A 34 18.19 8.90 -12.92
CA PHE A 34 18.93 8.22 -13.98
C PHE A 34 18.23 8.32 -15.34
N PHE A 35 16.90 8.24 -15.35
CA PHE A 35 16.11 8.32 -16.57
C PHE A 35 15.12 9.47 -16.43
N LYS A 36 15.26 10.56 -17.18
CA LYS A 36 14.36 11.73 -17.08
C LYS A 36 13.02 11.55 -17.80
N SER A 37 13.01 10.75 -18.87
CA SER A 37 11.81 10.45 -19.65
C SER A 37 11.63 8.93 -19.79
N VAL A 38 10.40 8.48 -19.56
CA VAL A 38 9.99 7.08 -19.73
C VAL A 38 8.84 7.06 -20.73
N ASN A 39 8.83 6.07 -21.62
CA ASN A 39 7.76 5.91 -22.59
C ASN A 39 6.41 5.73 -21.87
N ARG A 40 5.38 6.50 -22.27
CA ARG A 40 4.01 6.41 -21.74
C ARG A 40 3.48 4.96 -21.75
N LYS A 41 3.75 4.19 -22.80
CA LYS A 41 3.34 2.77 -22.89
C LYS A 41 3.98 1.92 -21.80
N LEU A 42 5.27 2.12 -21.54
CA LEU A 42 5.97 1.40 -20.48
C LEU A 42 5.41 1.78 -19.10
N LEU A 43 5.11 3.06 -18.92
CA LEU A 43 4.52 3.58 -17.70
C LEU A 43 3.13 3.01 -17.42
N ASP A 44 2.28 2.92 -18.45
CA ASP A 44 0.94 2.34 -18.35
C ASP A 44 1.03 0.82 -18.11
N SER A 45 1.96 0.11 -18.76
CA SER A 45 2.23 -1.31 -18.48
C SER A 45 2.69 -1.54 -17.03
N MET A 46 3.55 -0.67 -16.50
CA MET A 46 4.03 -0.71 -15.13
C MET A 46 2.88 -0.52 -14.11
N MET A 47 1.96 0.40 -14.40
CA MET A 47 0.74 0.60 -13.59
C MET A 47 -0.23 -0.58 -13.69
N GLY A 48 -0.38 -1.17 -14.89
CA GLY A 48 -1.18 -2.39 -15.09
C GLY A 48 -0.62 -3.59 -14.33
N PHE A 49 0.70 -3.77 -14.32
CA PHE A 49 1.37 -4.78 -13.50
C PHE A 49 1.09 -4.56 -12.01
N ALA A 50 1.24 -3.32 -11.51
CA ALA A 50 0.97 -3.00 -10.11
C ALA A 50 -0.48 -3.30 -9.71
N ALA A 51 -1.45 -2.91 -10.55
CA ALA A 51 -2.85 -3.23 -10.34
C ALA A 51 -3.11 -4.75 -10.32
N GLY A 52 -2.49 -5.51 -11.24
CA GLY A 52 -2.61 -6.96 -11.29
C GLY A 52 -2.09 -7.65 -10.03
N VAL A 53 -0.92 -7.23 -9.53
CA VAL A 53 -0.35 -7.75 -8.27
C VAL A 53 -1.28 -7.49 -7.09
N MET A 54 -1.87 -6.29 -6.99
CA MET A 54 -2.78 -5.95 -5.89
C MET A 54 -4.11 -6.70 -5.96
N ILE A 55 -4.65 -6.93 -7.16
CA ILE A 55 -5.84 -7.78 -7.35
C ILE A 55 -5.51 -9.20 -6.90
N ALA A 56 -4.42 -9.79 -7.37
CA ALA A 56 -4.03 -11.14 -6.97
C ALA A 56 -3.82 -11.26 -5.44
N ALA A 57 -3.10 -10.32 -4.84
CA ALA A 57 -2.90 -10.26 -3.40
C ALA A 57 -4.22 -10.22 -2.62
N SER A 58 -5.21 -9.44 -3.09
CA SER A 58 -6.51 -9.33 -2.43
C SER A 58 -7.26 -10.67 -2.37
N PHE A 59 -7.18 -11.49 -3.42
CA PHE A 59 -7.86 -12.79 -3.46
C PHE A 59 -7.07 -13.90 -2.76
N TRP A 60 -5.81 -14.11 -3.16
CA TRP A 60 -5.03 -15.27 -2.71
C TRP A 60 -4.31 -15.04 -1.39
N SER A 61 -3.92 -13.82 -1.06
CA SER A 61 -3.14 -13.53 0.14
C SER A 61 -3.95 -12.95 1.29
N LEU A 62 -5.18 -12.49 1.03
CA LEU A 62 -6.05 -11.88 2.05
C LEU A 62 -7.41 -12.57 2.13
N LEU A 63 -8.19 -12.61 1.05
CA LEU A 63 -9.57 -13.12 1.09
C LEU A 63 -9.64 -14.63 1.33
N ALA A 64 -8.89 -15.43 0.56
CA ALA A 64 -8.89 -16.88 0.73
C ALA A 64 -8.41 -17.30 2.13
N PRO A 65 -7.27 -16.80 2.66
CA PRO A 65 -6.89 -17.06 4.05
C PRO A 65 -7.95 -16.59 5.05
N SER A 66 -8.57 -15.41 4.84
CA SER A 66 -9.62 -14.91 5.74
C SER A 66 -10.83 -15.84 5.81
N LEU A 67 -11.18 -16.54 4.72
CA LEU A 67 -12.26 -17.52 4.70
C LEU A 67 -11.88 -18.78 5.47
N GLU A 68 -10.66 -19.30 5.24
CA GLU A 68 -10.13 -20.47 5.98
C GLU A 68 -10.10 -20.21 7.48
N TYR A 69 -9.64 -19.02 7.89
CA TYR A 69 -9.67 -18.58 9.29
C TYR A 69 -11.08 -18.53 9.87
N ALA A 70 -12.04 -18.02 9.11
CA ALA A 70 -13.43 -17.94 9.56
C ALA A 70 -14.13 -19.31 9.57
N GLU A 71 -13.69 -20.27 8.75
CA GLU A 71 -14.27 -21.61 8.71
C GLU A 71 -14.04 -22.38 10.02
N ALA A 72 -12.91 -22.15 10.69
CA ALA A 72 -12.61 -22.75 11.99
C ALA A 72 -13.66 -22.43 13.07
N ASP A 73 -14.19 -21.19 13.08
CA ASP A 73 -15.14 -20.72 14.10
C ASP A 73 -16.60 -20.71 13.62
N TYR A 74 -16.85 -20.47 12.32
CA TYR A 74 -18.18 -20.23 11.76
C TYR A 74 -18.65 -21.31 10.76
N GLY A 75 -17.79 -22.26 10.38
CA GLY A 75 -18.10 -23.34 9.43
C GLY A 75 -18.71 -22.81 8.12
N SER A 76 -19.90 -23.28 7.76
CA SER A 76 -20.62 -22.85 6.54
C SER A 76 -20.92 -21.35 6.44
N LEU A 77 -20.84 -20.62 7.57
CA LEU A 77 -21.06 -19.17 7.61
C LEU A 77 -19.76 -18.35 7.53
N ALA A 78 -18.60 -18.97 7.25
CA ALA A 78 -17.30 -18.30 7.13
C ALA A 78 -17.27 -17.11 6.14
N TRP A 79 -18.10 -17.17 5.09
CA TRP A 79 -18.24 -16.10 4.12
C TRP A 79 -18.79 -14.81 4.74
N LEU A 80 -19.58 -14.90 5.81
CA LEU A 80 -20.25 -13.76 6.44
C LEU A 80 -19.26 -12.79 7.12
N PRO A 81 -18.40 -13.21 8.07
CA PRO A 81 -17.41 -12.31 8.67
C PRO A 81 -16.40 -11.78 7.63
N ALA A 82 -16.00 -12.60 6.65
CA ALA A 82 -15.12 -12.17 5.56
C ALA A 82 -15.79 -11.08 4.69
N ALA A 83 -17.06 -11.26 4.32
CA ALA A 83 -17.81 -10.27 3.55
C ALA A 83 -18.04 -8.97 4.34
N ILE A 84 -18.38 -9.07 5.63
CA ILE A 84 -18.53 -7.90 6.51
C ILE A 84 -17.20 -7.16 6.62
N GLY A 85 -16.09 -7.86 6.84
CA GLY A 85 -14.75 -7.26 6.90
C GLY A 85 -14.35 -6.59 5.59
N PHE A 86 -14.61 -7.24 4.45
CA PHE A 86 -14.35 -6.68 3.12
C PHE A 86 -15.15 -5.41 2.86
N LEU A 87 -16.47 -5.43 3.12
CA LEU A 87 -17.34 -4.26 2.93
C LEU A 87 -17.01 -3.13 3.91
N ALA A 88 -16.72 -3.46 5.17
CA ALA A 88 -16.30 -2.48 6.17
C ALA A 88 -14.96 -1.83 5.77
N GLY A 89 -14.00 -2.62 5.27
CA GLY A 89 -12.75 -2.11 4.73
C GLY A 89 -12.96 -1.19 3.53
N GLY A 90 -13.83 -1.58 2.58
CA GLY A 90 -14.21 -0.75 1.44
C GLY A 90 -14.86 0.57 1.88
N ALA A 91 -15.79 0.52 2.83
CA ALA A 91 -16.43 1.69 3.41
C ALA A 91 -15.43 2.59 4.16
N PHE A 92 -14.47 2.00 4.88
CA PHE A 92 -13.39 2.71 5.57
C PHE A 92 -12.49 3.47 4.60
N ILE A 93 -12.05 2.83 3.50
CA ILE A 93 -11.26 3.52 2.48
C ILE A 93 -12.09 4.60 1.79
N ARG A 94 -13.37 4.34 1.50
CA ARG A 94 -14.27 5.36 0.94
C ARG A 94 -14.47 6.56 1.87
N LEU A 95 -14.52 6.32 3.18
CA LEU A 95 -14.60 7.39 4.17
C LEU A 95 -13.31 8.21 4.19
N ILE A 96 -12.14 7.58 4.17
CA ILE A 96 -10.85 8.28 4.11
C ILE A 96 -10.77 9.15 2.85
N ASP A 97 -11.15 8.58 1.71
CA ASP A 97 -11.21 9.25 0.41
C ASP A 97 -12.15 10.48 0.43
N TYR A 98 -13.28 10.37 1.13
CA TYR A 98 -14.23 11.47 1.31
C TYR A 98 -13.76 12.55 2.30
N VAL A 99 -13.00 12.19 3.35
CA VAL A 99 -12.58 13.12 4.40
C VAL A 99 -11.31 13.86 4.00
N VAL A 100 -10.32 13.15 3.46
CA VAL A 100 -8.99 13.70 3.22
C VAL A 100 -8.96 14.45 1.89
N PRO A 101 -8.65 15.76 1.88
CA PRO A 101 -8.52 16.52 0.65
C PRO A 101 -7.31 15.99 -0.13
N HIS A 102 -7.54 15.42 -1.31
CA HIS A 102 -6.48 14.84 -2.11
C HIS A 102 -6.75 15.03 -3.61
N LEU A 103 -5.67 15.08 -4.39
CA LEU A 103 -5.75 15.30 -5.83
C LEU A 103 -5.36 14.02 -6.57
N HIS A 104 -6.28 13.49 -7.38
CA HIS A 104 -5.95 12.42 -8.31
C HIS A 104 -5.01 12.94 -9.40
N LEU A 105 -3.96 12.17 -9.71
CA LEU A 105 -2.82 12.58 -10.53
C LEU A 105 -3.20 13.15 -11.92
N SER A 106 -4.35 12.72 -12.46
CA SER A 106 -4.87 13.06 -13.79
C SER A 106 -5.98 14.12 -13.81
N LYS A 107 -6.42 14.62 -12.64
CA LYS A 107 -7.54 15.58 -12.56
C LYS A 107 -7.06 17.03 -12.34
N PRO A 108 -7.79 18.04 -12.85
CA PRO A 108 -7.58 19.46 -12.50
C PRO A 108 -7.73 19.71 -10.99
N ILE A 109 -7.18 20.81 -10.46
CA ILE A 109 -7.30 21.16 -9.02
C ILE A 109 -8.76 21.26 -8.60
N GLU A 110 -9.59 21.72 -9.53
CA GLU A 110 -11.03 21.96 -9.39
C GLU A 110 -11.81 20.65 -9.17
N GLN A 111 -11.18 19.50 -9.44
CA GLN A 111 -11.73 18.17 -9.22
C GLN A 111 -10.96 17.39 -8.15
N ALA A 112 -10.21 18.06 -7.27
CA ALA A 112 -9.67 17.43 -6.07
C ALA A 112 -10.82 16.85 -5.24
N GLU A 113 -10.67 15.64 -4.72
CA GLU A 113 -11.66 14.96 -3.88
C GLU A 113 -11.39 15.29 -2.39
N GLY A 114 -12.35 15.00 -1.51
CA GLY A 114 -12.28 15.34 -0.08
C GLY A 114 -12.91 16.69 0.31
N ASN A 115 -12.81 17.07 1.59
CA ASN A 115 -13.46 18.25 2.16
C ASN A 115 -12.96 19.59 1.55
N ASP A 116 -13.86 20.35 0.89
CA ASP A 116 -13.58 21.62 0.22
C ASP A 116 -13.01 22.71 1.14
N GLN A 117 -13.38 22.72 2.42
CA GLN A 117 -12.86 23.70 3.38
C GLN A 117 -11.40 23.42 3.73
N LEU A 118 -11.00 22.15 3.78
CA LEU A 118 -9.61 21.74 4.03
C LEU A 118 -8.71 21.87 2.79
N LYS A 119 -9.29 22.05 1.59
CA LYS A 119 -8.53 22.32 0.35
C LYS A 119 -7.96 23.74 0.32
N GLN A 120 -8.65 24.70 0.95
CA GLN A 120 -8.24 26.10 0.96
C GLN A 120 -6.90 26.26 1.71
N GLY A 121 -5.83 26.51 0.96
CA GLY A 121 -4.48 26.71 1.50
C GLY A 121 -3.51 25.53 1.33
N LEU A 122 -3.94 24.38 0.79
CA LEU A 122 -3.04 23.26 0.52
C LEU A 122 -2.36 23.39 -0.85
N SER A 123 -1.05 23.15 -0.90
CA SER A 123 -0.31 23.12 -2.16
C SER A 123 -0.68 21.87 -2.99
N LYS A 124 -0.54 21.94 -4.32
CA LYS A 124 -0.68 20.75 -5.21
C LYS A 124 0.19 19.58 -4.74
N SER A 125 1.39 19.88 -4.26
CA SER A 125 2.32 18.89 -3.72
C SER A 125 1.75 18.20 -2.48
N THR A 126 1.09 18.96 -1.60
CA THR A 126 0.45 18.44 -0.39
C THR A 126 -0.78 17.58 -0.73
N LEU A 127 -1.59 17.98 -1.70
CA LEU A 127 -2.74 17.18 -2.13
C LEU A 127 -2.33 15.87 -2.80
N LEU A 128 -1.25 15.89 -3.58
CA LEU A 128 -0.67 14.68 -4.16
C LEU A 128 -0.01 13.80 -3.10
N PHE A 129 0.69 14.39 -2.13
CA PHE A 129 1.18 13.71 -0.93
C PHE A 129 0.04 12.98 -0.22
N LEU A 130 -1.04 13.68 0.12
CA LEU A 130 -2.19 13.06 0.79
C LEU A 130 -2.79 11.91 -0.02
N ALA A 131 -2.91 12.07 -1.35
CA ALA A 131 -3.40 10.99 -2.22
C ALA A 131 -2.55 9.72 -2.08
N ILE A 132 -1.22 9.82 -2.18
CA ILE A 132 -0.34 8.65 -2.08
C ILE A 132 -0.40 8.02 -0.69
N THR A 133 -0.42 8.85 0.36
CA THR A 133 -0.48 8.37 1.74
C THR A 133 -1.72 7.50 1.96
N ILE A 134 -2.88 7.92 1.46
CA ILE A 134 -4.13 7.15 1.57
C ILE A 134 -3.99 5.79 0.88
N HIS A 135 -3.31 5.72 -0.26
CA HIS A 135 -3.14 4.48 -1.02
C HIS A 135 -2.12 3.53 -0.40
N ASN A 136 -1.14 4.03 0.35
CA ASN A 136 -0.14 3.19 1.02
C ASN A 136 -0.64 2.61 2.36
N ILE A 137 -1.72 3.17 2.94
CA ILE A 137 -2.35 2.64 4.16
C ILE A 137 -2.86 1.20 3.95
N PRO A 138 -3.68 0.90 2.92
CA PRO A 138 -4.12 -0.48 2.64
C PRO A 138 -2.97 -1.47 2.47
N GLU A 139 -1.91 -1.08 1.75
CA GLU A 139 -0.72 -1.93 1.53
C GLU A 139 0.00 -2.23 2.85
N GLY A 140 0.22 -1.20 3.67
CA GLY A 140 0.86 -1.34 4.97
C GLY A 140 0.02 -2.16 5.96
N LEU A 141 -1.31 -2.02 5.90
CA LEU A 141 -2.25 -2.80 6.70
C LEU A 141 -2.27 -4.26 6.27
N ALA A 142 -2.28 -4.55 4.97
CA ALA A 142 -2.25 -5.91 4.42
C ALA A 142 -1.02 -6.69 4.92
N ILE A 143 0.17 -6.07 4.91
CA ILE A 143 1.39 -6.67 5.47
C ILE A 143 1.23 -6.90 6.99
N GLY A 144 0.68 -5.91 7.70
CA GLY A 144 0.46 -6.02 9.15
C GLY A 144 -0.48 -7.18 9.52
N VAL A 145 -1.59 -7.34 8.80
CA VAL A 145 -2.56 -8.42 9.02
C VAL A 145 -1.96 -9.78 8.65
N ALA A 146 -1.26 -9.88 7.53
CA ALA A 146 -0.68 -11.16 7.08
C ALA A 146 0.38 -11.69 8.06
N PHE A 147 1.26 -10.85 8.58
CA PHE A 147 2.21 -11.26 9.61
C PHE A 147 1.53 -11.37 10.99
N GLY A 148 0.55 -10.51 11.31
CA GLY A 148 -0.21 -10.59 12.56
C GLY A 148 -0.97 -11.90 12.72
N ALA A 149 -1.48 -12.47 11.63
CA ALA A 149 -2.13 -13.78 11.62
C ALA A 149 -1.21 -14.92 12.07
N LEU A 150 0.12 -14.77 11.93
CA LEU A 150 1.10 -15.75 12.44
C LEU A 150 1.14 -15.78 13.98
N ALA A 151 0.72 -14.71 14.65
CA ALA A 151 0.63 -14.67 16.11
C ALA A 151 -0.68 -15.30 16.63
N THR A 152 -1.72 -15.36 15.81
CA THR A 152 -3.01 -15.93 16.20
C THR A 152 -2.98 -17.44 15.99
N GLN A 153 -2.89 -18.19 17.09
CA GLN A 153 -2.97 -19.66 17.09
C GLN A 153 -4.43 -20.09 16.96
N VAL A 154 -5.02 -19.94 15.77
CA VAL A 154 -6.35 -20.51 15.49
C VAL A 154 -6.18 -22.00 15.26
N SER A 155 -6.91 -22.80 16.04
CA SER A 155 -6.81 -24.26 15.98
C SER A 155 -7.23 -24.77 14.60
N GLY A 156 -6.32 -25.43 13.88
CA GLY A 156 -6.60 -26.03 12.58
C GLY A 156 -6.31 -25.13 11.36
N VAL A 157 -5.82 -23.91 11.55
CA VAL A 157 -5.42 -23.00 10.45
C VAL A 157 -4.01 -22.48 10.71
N ASP A 158 -3.03 -23.03 9.97
CA ASP A 158 -1.66 -22.55 10.01
C ASP A 158 -1.49 -21.37 9.04
N ALA A 159 -1.35 -20.14 9.56
CA ALA A 159 -0.95 -19.02 8.71
C ALA A 159 0.40 -19.35 8.06
N SER A 160 0.43 -19.29 6.73
CA SER A 160 1.65 -19.51 5.98
C SER A 160 2.54 -18.27 6.07
N ILE A 161 3.66 -18.40 6.79
CA ILE A 161 4.73 -17.39 6.76
C ILE A 161 5.23 -17.13 5.33
N MET A 162 5.18 -18.15 4.45
CA MET A 162 5.51 -17.99 3.04
C MET A 162 4.47 -17.14 2.31
N GLY A 163 3.19 -17.23 2.69
CA GLY A 163 2.14 -16.35 2.19
C GLY A 163 2.37 -14.89 2.59
N ALA A 164 2.71 -14.63 3.86
CA ALA A 164 3.01 -13.28 4.34
C ALA A 164 4.26 -12.67 3.67
N ILE A 165 5.33 -13.46 3.51
CA ILE A 165 6.53 -13.05 2.77
C ILE A 165 6.20 -12.81 1.29
N GLY A 166 5.43 -13.70 0.66
CA GLY A 166 4.99 -13.56 -0.73
C GLY A 166 4.20 -12.28 -0.96
N LEU A 167 3.28 -11.95 -0.05
CA LEU A 167 2.52 -10.70 -0.07
C LEU A 167 3.45 -9.47 0.04
N ALA A 168 4.39 -9.48 1.00
CA ALA A 168 5.34 -8.39 1.17
C ALA A 168 6.24 -8.19 -0.06
N ILE A 169 6.68 -9.29 -0.70
CA ILE A 169 7.44 -9.25 -1.95
C ILE A 169 6.59 -8.67 -3.08
N GLY A 170 5.35 -9.15 -3.24
CA GLY A 170 4.42 -8.63 -4.25
C GLY A 170 4.20 -7.12 -4.11
N ILE A 171 3.86 -6.67 -2.90
CA ILE A 171 3.67 -5.26 -2.58
C ILE A 171 4.96 -4.45 -2.81
N GLY A 172 6.13 -4.98 -2.41
CA GLY A 172 7.41 -4.32 -2.65
C GLY A 172 7.71 -4.15 -4.14
N LEU A 173 7.51 -5.19 -4.94
CA LEU A 173 7.80 -5.18 -6.37
C LEU A 173 6.89 -4.21 -7.14
N GLN A 174 5.61 -4.09 -6.78
CA GLN A 174 4.71 -3.11 -7.41
C GLN A 174 4.97 -1.66 -6.93
N ASN A 175 5.56 -1.49 -5.75
CA ASN A 175 5.90 -0.16 -5.25
C ASN A 175 7.04 0.52 -6.03
N ILE A 176 7.92 -0.26 -6.66
CA ILE A 176 8.97 0.27 -7.56
C ILE A 176 8.35 1.04 -8.74
N PRO A 177 7.49 0.43 -9.58
CA PRO A 177 6.85 1.13 -10.69
C PRO A 177 5.94 2.28 -10.26
N LYS A 178 5.19 2.10 -9.17
CA LYS A 178 4.30 3.13 -8.60
C LYS A 178 5.09 4.39 -8.20
N ALA A 179 6.19 4.21 -7.45
CA ALA A 179 7.05 5.31 -7.02
C ALA A 179 7.69 6.03 -8.20
N ARG A 180 8.16 5.28 -9.20
CA ARG A 180 8.71 5.86 -10.43
C ARG A 180 7.69 6.73 -11.16
N HIS A 181 6.46 6.20 -11.35
CA HIS A 181 5.39 6.92 -12.02
C HIS A 181 5.05 8.23 -11.34
N LEU A 182 4.88 8.17 -10.02
CA LEU A 182 4.55 9.33 -9.22
C LEU A 182 5.59 10.44 -9.36
N TYR A 183 6.87 10.12 -9.24
CA TYR A 183 7.92 11.13 -9.31
C TYR A 183 8.10 11.71 -10.71
N CYS A 184 7.89 10.94 -11.78
CA CYS A 184 7.78 11.46 -13.14
C CYS A 184 6.71 12.56 -13.26
N GLN A 185 5.57 12.38 -12.60
CA GLN A 185 4.46 13.32 -12.65
C GLN A 185 4.77 14.60 -11.86
N PHE A 186 5.47 14.47 -10.72
CA PHE A 186 6.00 15.64 -10.01
C PHE A 186 7.01 16.42 -10.84
N GLU A 187 7.86 15.72 -11.60
CA GLU A 187 8.81 16.34 -12.53
C GLU A 187 8.14 17.05 -13.69
N ALA A 188 7.18 16.41 -14.35
CA ALA A 188 6.41 17.02 -15.43
C ALA A 188 5.66 18.30 -14.98
N LYS A 189 5.26 18.39 -13.70
CA LYS A 189 4.58 19.55 -13.13
C LYS A 189 5.54 20.62 -12.58
N GLY A 190 6.86 20.46 -12.74
CA GLY A 190 7.87 21.41 -12.26
C GLY A 190 8.04 21.44 -10.74
N ILE A 191 7.57 20.40 -10.03
CA ILE A 191 7.53 20.32 -8.56
C ILE A 191 8.83 19.67 -8.02
N VAL A 192 9.95 19.72 -8.74
CA VAL A 192 11.17 18.97 -8.38
C VAL A 192 12.14 19.82 -7.58
N GLY A 193 12.48 19.33 -6.39
CA GLY A 193 13.65 19.74 -5.61
C GLY A 193 14.00 18.68 -4.58
N ARG A 194 15.23 18.68 -4.03
CA ARG A 194 15.69 17.70 -3.01
C ARG A 194 14.73 17.55 -1.82
N LYS A 195 13.98 18.60 -1.49
CA LYS A 195 12.93 18.62 -0.46
C LYS A 195 11.76 17.66 -0.76
N HIS A 196 11.43 17.42 -2.02
CA HIS A 196 10.28 16.59 -2.42
C HIS A 196 10.61 15.09 -2.45
N PHE A 197 11.88 14.73 -2.73
CA PHE A 197 12.39 13.38 -2.49
C PHE A 197 12.34 13.00 -1.00
N GLY A 198 12.69 13.96 -0.13
CA GLY A 198 12.53 13.84 1.32
C GLY A 198 11.07 13.63 1.76
N MET A 199 10.08 14.19 1.04
CA MET A 199 8.68 13.99 1.37
C MET A 199 8.18 12.57 1.06
N ALA A 200 8.54 11.97 -0.08
CA ALA A 200 8.15 10.58 -0.33
C ALA A 200 8.96 9.58 0.52
N LEU A 201 10.18 9.93 0.93
CA LEU A 201 10.90 9.21 2.00
C LEU A 201 10.11 9.23 3.32
N CYS A 202 9.53 10.37 3.70
CA CYS A 202 8.75 10.55 4.93
C CYS A 202 7.37 9.85 4.90
N GLN A 203 6.79 9.62 3.71
CA GLN A 203 5.43 9.07 3.56
C GLN A 203 5.27 7.63 4.05
N GLN A 204 6.15 6.72 3.63
CA GLN A 204 6.03 5.33 4.11
C GLN A 204 6.42 5.24 5.60
N TRP A 205 7.33 6.11 6.06
CA TRP A 205 7.72 6.18 7.47
C TRP A 205 6.52 6.57 8.36
N LEU A 206 5.70 7.53 7.93
CA LEU A 206 4.46 7.90 8.63
C LEU A 206 3.40 6.78 8.63
N SER A 207 3.37 5.92 7.59
CA SER A 207 2.49 4.74 7.57
C SER A 207 2.97 3.60 8.49
N LEU A 208 4.27 3.57 8.83
CA LEU A 208 4.84 2.64 9.80
C LEU A 208 4.68 3.13 11.26
N LEU A 209 4.66 4.45 11.49
CA LEU A 209 4.53 5.08 12.82
C LEU A 209 3.08 5.19 13.35
N ARG A 210 2.06 4.92 12.53
CA ARG A 210 0.65 4.84 12.97
C ARG A 210 0.19 3.41 13.29
N ARG A 211 1.15 2.49 13.46
CA ARG A 211 0.90 1.14 13.99
C ARG A 211 0.93 1.15 15.50
#